data_AF-A0A4Q0XQE3-F1
#
_entry.id   AF-A0A4Q0XQE3-F1
#
_cell.length_a   1.000
_cell.length_b   1.000
_cell.length_c   1.000
_cell.angle_alpha   90.00
_cell.angle_beta   90.00
_cell.angle_gamma   90.00
#
_symmetry.space_group_name_H-M   'P 1'
#
loop_
_entity.id
_entity.type
_entity.pdbx_description
1 polymer ?
#
loop_
_entity_poly.entity_id
_entity_poly.type
_entity_poly.pdbx_seq_one_letter_code
_entity_poly.pdbx_strand_id
1 'polypeptide(L)' 'MDIEIKVLLLGILKKESDENLNDVLAKLEEAKVFSFKEGKKLLKMLKSEGYLTQNKLTVKGELKAKEVEKEFKI' A
#
# COMPACT_ATOMS: atom_id res chain seq x y z
N MET A 1 -13.26 -1.91 1.47
CA MET A 1 -11.91 -1.33 1.27
C MET A 1 -11.68 -1.30 -0.22
N ASP A 2 -11.45 -0.11 -0.76
CA ASP A 2 -11.36 0.12 -2.21
C ASP A 2 -10.17 -0.61 -2.83
N ILE A 3 -10.25 -0.90 -4.14
CA ILE A 3 -9.25 -1.71 -4.83
C ILE A 3 -7.88 -1.02 -4.84
N GLU A 4 -7.85 0.30 -4.90
CA GLU A 4 -6.68 1.15 -4.84
C GLU A 4 -5.96 1.01 -3.49
N ILE A 5 -6.71 0.93 -2.39
CA ILE A 5 -6.16 0.73 -1.04
C ILE A 5 -5.58 -0.68 -0.91
N LYS A 6 -6.29 -1.68 -1.46
CA LYS A 6 -5.81 -3.07 -1.50
C LYS A 6 -4.49 -3.18 -2.26
N VAL A 7 -4.43 -2.61 -3.46
CA VAL A 7 -3.22 -2.61 -4.30
C VAL A 7 -2.08 -1.83 -3.63
N LEU A 8 -2.35 -0.70 -2.98
CA LEU A 8 -1.34 0.05 -2.23
C LEU A 8 -0.76 -0.77 -1.06
N LEU A 9 -1.61 -1.42 -0.26
CA LEU A 9 -1.15 -2.30 0.82
C LEU A 9 -0.27 -3.43 0.30
N LEU A 10 -0.64 -4.01 -0.84
CA LEU A 10 0.12 -5.07 -1.50
C LEU A 10 1.47 -4.55 -2.02
N GLY A 11 1.49 -3.38 -2.64
CA GLY A 11 2.70 -2.73 -3.13
C GLY A 11 3.68 -2.43 -1.99
N ILE A 12 3.18 -1.97 -0.84
CA ILE A 12 4.01 -1.71 0.34
C ILE A 12 4.50 -3.02 0.97
N LEU A 13 3.70 -4.08 0.97
CA LEU A 13 4.12 -5.40 1.47
C LEU A 13 5.24 -6.01 0.61
N LYS A 14 5.17 -5.82 -0.71
CA LYS A 14 6.12 -6.38 -1.69
C LYS A 14 7.27 -5.43 -2.04
N LYS A 15 7.34 -4.26 -1.41
CA LYS A 15 8.39 -3.28 -1.68
C LYS A 15 9.77 -3.92 -1.47
N GLU A 16 10.73 -3.52 -2.27
CA GLU A 16 12.12 -3.93 -2.10
C GLU A 16 12.75 -3.19 -0.89
N SER A 17 13.93 -3.63 -0.47
CA SER A 17 14.56 -3.13 0.77
C SER A 17 15.07 -1.70 0.64
N ASP A 18 15.47 -1.32 -0.57
CA ASP A 18 15.91 0.01 -1.00
C ASP A 18 14.76 0.94 -1.38
N GLU A 19 13.56 0.40 -1.64
CA GLU A 19 12.39 1.21 -1.96
C GLU A 19 11.78 1.92 -0.74
N ASN A 20 11.46 3.19 -0.94
CA ASN A 20 10.66 3.99 -0.02
C ASN A 20 9.18 4.02 -0.44
N LEU A 21 8.31 4.56 0.41
CA LEU A 21 6.87 4.60 0.12
C LEU A 21 6.51 5.44 -1.11
N ASN A 22 7.27 6.49 -1.44
CA ASN A 22 7.04 7.28 -2.65
C ASN A 22 7.41 6.50 -3.91
N ASP A 23 8.43 5.63 -3.85
CA ASP A 23 8.79 4.77 -4.99
C ASP A 23 7.64 3.80 -5.30
N VAL A 24 7.05 3.23 -4.25
CA VAL A 24 5.83 2.40 -4.37
C VAL A 24 4.68 3.21 -4.97
N LEU A 25 4.46 4.45 -4.53
CA LEU A 25 3.42 5.31 -5.12
C LEU A 25 3.68 5.61 -6.59
N ALA A 26 4.93 5.86 -6.98
CA ALA A 26 5.30 6.13 -8.36
C ALA A 26 5.05 4.91 -9.25
N LYS A 27 5.46 3.71 -8.82
CA LYS A 27 5.18 2.46 -9.55
C LYS A 27 3.68 2.23 -9.74
N LEU A 28 2.87 2.50 -8.71
CA LEU A 28 1.41 2.33 -8.79
C LEU A 28 0.72 3.42 -9.64
N GLU A 29 1.29 4.62 -9.70
CA GLU A 29 0.87 5.67 -10.64
C GLU A 29 1.21 5.31 -12.08
N GLU A 30 2.41 4.80 -12.35
CA GLU A 30 2.82 4.30 -13.67
C GLU A 30 1.90 3.16 -14.14
N ALA A 31 1.50 2.28 -13.22
CA ALA A 31 0.51 1.23 -13.46
C ALA A 31 -0.95 1.73 -13.56
N LYS A 32 -1.17 3.06 -13.49
CA LYS A 32 -2.48 3.73 -13.58
C LYS A 32 -3.49 3.28 -12.53
N VAL A 33 -3.04 2.85 -11.36
CA VAL A 33 -3.91 2.45 -10.24
C VAL A 33 -4.56 3.68 -9.60
N PHE A 34 -3.81 4.78 -9.47
CA PHE A 34 -4.26 6.08 -8.98
C PHE A 34 -3.25 7.17 -9.36
N SER A 35 -3.60 8.44 -9.20
CA SER A 35 -2.59 9.52 -9.28
C SER A 35 -1.70 9.57 -8.03
N PHE A 36 -0.50 10.12 -8.12
CA PHE A 36 0.41 10.29 -6.97
C PHE A 36 -0.24 11.06 -5.82
N LYS A 37 -1.08 12.05 -6.16
CA LYS A 37 -1.83 12.87 -5.19
C LYS A 37 -2.82 12.03 -4.40
N GLU A 38 -3.52 11.12 -5.07
CA GLU A 38 -4.44 10.17 -4.44
C GLU A 38 -3.66 9.15 -3.61
N GLY A 39 -2.58 8.58 -4.14
CA GLY A 39 -1.69 7.69 -3.40
C GLY A 39 -1.21 8.28 -2.06
N LYS A 40 -0.85 9.57 -2.03
CA LYS A 40 -0.51 10.27 -0.78
C LYS A 40 -1.68 10.39 0.19
N LYS A 41 -2.91 10.57 -0.30
CA LYS A 41 -4.11 10.56 0.56
C LYS A 41 -4.35 9.17 1.13
N LEU A 42 -4.23 8.13 0.31
CA LEU A 42 -4.35 6.73 0.74
C LEU A 42 -3.31 6.38 1.81
N LEU A 43 -2.05 6.78 1.64
CA LEU A 43 -1.01 6.59 2.67
C LEU A 43 -1.36 7.27 3.99
N LYS A 44 -1.91 8.49 3.95
CA LYS A 44 -2.35 9.18 5.18
C LYS A 44 -3.48 8.41 5.86
N MET A 45 -4.45 7.90 5.10
CA MET A 45 -5.54 7.09 5.65
C MET A 45 -5.01 5.79 6.28
N LEU A 46 -4.11 5.07 5.59
CA LEU A 46 -3.50 3.85 6.12
C LEU A 46 -2.72 4.10 7.42
N LYS A 47 -2.08 5.27 7.56
CA LYS A 47 -1.43 5.70 8.82
C LYS A 47 -2.46 5.97 9.91
N SER A 48 -3.52 6.72 9.61
CA SER A 48 -4.60 7.02 10.56
C SER A 48 -5.32 5.76 11.05
N GLU A 49 -5.49 4.75 10.19
CA GLU A 49 -6.13 3.47 10.53
C GLU A 49 -5.18 2.46 11.19
N GLY A 50 -3.91 2.84 11.40
CA GLY A 50 -2.92 2.02 12.08
C GLY A 50 -2.38 0.85 11.26
N TYR A 51 -2.55 0.85 9.93
CA TYR A 51 -1.94 -0.13 9.04
C TYR A 51 -0.47 0.22 8.72
N LEU A 52 -0.09 1.48 8.83
CA LEU A 52 1.27 1.96 8.57
C LEU A 52 1.81 2.82 9.71
N THR A 53 3.10 2.66 10.01
CA THR A 53 3.87 3.52 10.91
C THR A 53 5.12 4.03 10.21
N GLN A 54 5.31 5.35 10.18
CA GLN A 54 6.41 6.06 9.51
C GLN A 54 6.64 5.60 8.06
N ASN A 55 7.38 4.50 7.85
CA ASN A 55 7.74 3.92 6.55
C ASN A 55 7.45 2.41 6.39
N LYS A 56 6.81 1.75 7.35
CA LYS A 56 6.56 0.30 7.30
C LYS A 56 5.13 -0.06 7.68
N LEU A 57 4.68 -1.21 7.22
CA LEU A 57 3.45 -1.82 7.70
C LEU A 57 3.59 -2.14 9.19
N THR A 58 2.50 -1.97 9.92
CA THR A 58 2.35 -2.54 11.26
C THR A 58 1.98 -4.01 11.14
N VAL A 59 1.99 -4.75 12.26
CA VAL A 59 1.47 -6.14 12.29
C VAL A 59 0.05 -6.22 11.70
N LYS A 60 -0.81 -5.25 12.01
CA LYS A 60 -2.16 -5.13 11.43
C LYS A 60 -2.11 -4.92 9.91
N GLY A 61 -1.22 -4.04 9.44
CA GLY A 61 -0.97 -3.77 8.02
C GLY A 61 -0.50 -5.01 7.26
N GLU A 62 0.47 -5.74 7.81
CA GLU A 62 1.02 -6.95 7.20
C GLU A 62 -0.02 -8.07 7.11
N LEU A 63 -0.79 -8.29 8.17
CA LEU A 63 -1.88 -9.26 8.16
C LEU A 63 -2.90 -8.89 7.08
N LYS A 64 -3.30 -7.61 7.03
CA LYS A 64 -4.29 -7.16 6.05
C LYS A 64 -3.78 -7.27 4.62
N ALA A 65 -2.53 -6.90 4.37
CA ALA A 65 -1.92 -7.02 3.06
C ALA A 65 -1.79 -8.48 2.60
N LYS A 66 -1.51 -9.42 3.53
CA LYS A 66 -1.50 -10.86 3.24
C LYS A 66 -2.88 -11.44 2.96
N GLU A 67 -3.93 -10.96 3.63
CA GLU A 67 -5.32 -11.32 3.29
C GLU A 67 -5.63 -10.86 1.86
N VAL A 68 -5.34 -9.60 1.56
CA VAL A 68 -5.53 -9.02 0.22
C VAL A 68 -4.73 -9.80 -0.83
N GLU A 69 -3.49 -10.20 -0.55
CA GLU A 69 -2.70 -11.02 -1.48
C GLU A 69 -3.41 -12.34 -1.82
N LYS A 70 -4.02 -12.98 -0.82
CA LYS A 70 -4.79 -14.21 -1.04
C LYS A 70 -6.03 -13.93 -1.89
N GLU A 71 -6.72 -12.81 -1.67
CA GLU A 71 -7.87 -12.41 -2.48
C GLU A 71 -7.53 -12.24 -3.97
N PHE A 72 -6.33 -11.75 -4.31
CA PHE A 72 -5.89 -11.57 -5.70
C PHE A 72 -5.33 -12.82 -6.38
N LYS A 73 -4.94 -13.85 -5.60
CA LYS A 73 -4.42 -15.12 -6.11
C LYS A 73 -5.52 -16.16 -6.36
N ILE A 74 -6.75 -15.85 -6.01
CA ILE A 74 -7.96 -16.66 -6.24
C ILE A 74 -8.57 -16.30 -7.60
#